data_AF-A0A2D7Z7T4-F1
#
_entry.id   AF-A0A2D7Z7T4-F1
#
_cell.length_a   1.000
_cell.length_b   1.000
_cell.length_c   1.000
_cell.angle_alpha   90.00
_cell.angle_beta   90.00
_cell.angle_gamma   90.00
#
_symmetry.space_group_name_H-M   'P 1'
#
loop_
_entity.id
_entity.type
_entity.pdbx_description
1 polymer ?
#
loop_
_entity_poly.entity_id
_entity_poly.type
_entity_poly.pdbx_seq_one_letter_code
_entity_poly.pdbx_strand_id
1 'polypeptide(L)'
;MGHLSASSPRRARGREPAVRLFSEEYNQAHLHQPGVEQFDPSYLISRLGAKINRVLVAGILERLERRSNDNGISYDGEIVDAMGRNYFRIAHFQPELHDRAEQLTLRFEEGETMFVLMIAKARHYANPEDGAIYNSLRPEEMAVIDRSRYVEWVLEAADATLSRMDEVTRAKDLDATPQAMVDGGIPMHRVQPLLDARGFYADHFDAESYGLGVLQALDAAEAGAQFEGSESSADAVSTIDQASLRSLLIKTIKDRDTGSGVEYNDLVTACRQAGAVQGDIDEMMEALEGEGVIFEPDGIFRYALVDPDAAA
;
A
#
# COMPACT_ATOMS: atom_id res chain seq x y z
N MET A 1 50.01 -28.94 13.02
CA MET A 1 48.94 -27.93 13.19
C MET A 1 48.48 -27.51 11.82
N GLY A 2 47.24 -27.86 11.46
CA GLY A 2 46.61 -27.44 10.21
C GLY A 2 45.11 -27.50 10.45
N HIS A 3 44.54 -26.36 10.86
CA HIS A 3 43.11 -26.21 11.09
C HIS A 3 42.42 -26.23 9.72
N LEU A 4 41.72 -27.32 9.39
CA LEU A 4 40.77 -27.34 8.30
C LEU A 4 39.51 -26.60 8.77
N SER A 5 39.36 -25.36 8.33
CA SER A 5 38.12 -24.61 8.45
C SER A 5 37.05 -25.30 7.61
N ALA A 6 36.06 -25.90 8.28
CA ALA A 6 34.89 -26.44 7.61
C ALA A 6 34.04 -25.26 7.12
N SER A 7 34.11 -24.98 5.82
CA SER A 7 33.14 -24.11 5.16
C SER A 7 31.77 -24.77 5.27
N SER A 8 30.89 -24.17 6.08
CA SER A 8 29.49 -24.58 6.19
C SER A 8 28.83 -24.47 4.80
N PRO A 9 28.10 -25.49 4.33
CA PRO A 9 27.47 -25.44 3.01
C PRO A 9 26.41 -24.32 3.02
N ARG A 10 26.58 -23.33 2.12
CA ARG A 10 25.52 -22.35 1.82
C ARG A 10 24.28 -23.15 1.45
N ARG A 11 23.25 -23.15 2.30
CA ARG A 11 21.92 -23.63 1.91
C ARG A 11 21.59 -22.93 0.61
N ALA A 12 21.42 -23.69 -0.47
CA ALA A 12 20.81 -23.16 -1.69
C ALA A 12 19.40 -22.71 -1.30
N ARG A 13 19.26 -21.43 -0.95
CA ARG A 13 17.95 -20.83 -0.68
C ARG A 13 17.20 -20.86 -2.00
N GLY A 14 16.28 -21.83 -2.13
CA GLY A 14 15.35 -21.87 -3.24
C GLY A 14 14.57 -20.56 -3.31
N ARG A 15 14.09 -20.21 -4.50
CA ARG A 15 13.18 -19.06 -4.66
C ARG A 15 11.97 -19.27 -3.76
N GLU A 16 11.69 -18.30 -2.90
CA GLU A 16 10.48 -18.34 -2.08
C GLU A 16 9.23 -18.17 -2.96
N PRO A 17 8.14 -18.87 -2.63
CA PRO A 17 6.86 -18.67 -3.30
C PRO A 17 6.37 -17.23 -3.16
N ALA A 18 5.71 -16.74 -4.20
CA ALA A 18 5.06 -15.45 -4.17
C ALA A 18 3.75 -15.57 -3.36
N VAL A 19 3.60 -14.75 -2.31
CA VAL A 19 2.39 -14.71 -1.48
C VAL A 19 1.28 -14.01 -2.27
N ARG A 20 0.08 -14.58 -2.24
CA ARG A 20 -1.12 -13.95 -2.81
C ARG A 20 -1.79 -13.09 -1.76
N LEU A 21 -2.02 -11.83 -2.12
CA LEU A 21 -2.58 -10.83 -1.23
C LEU A 21 -3.11 -9.66 -2.05
N PHE A 22 -4.18 -9.05 -1.55
CA PHE A 22 -4.69 -7.79 -2.07
C PHE A 22 -3.83 -6.61 -1.60
N SER A 23 -3.94 -5.48 -2.31
CA SER A 23 -3.23 -4.25 -2.02
C SER A 23 -3.46 -3.76 -0.60
N GLU A 24 -4.67 -3.92 -0.07
CA GLU A 24 -5.00 -3.43 1.27
C GLU A 24 -4.13 -4.09 2.34
N GLU A 25 -4.00 -5.41 2.30
CA GLU A 25 -3.14 -6.15 3.23
C GLU A 25 -1.65 -5.82 2.99
N TYR A 26 -1.24 -5.63 1.73
CA TYR A 26 0.14 -5.25 1.41
C TYR A 26 0.52 -3.89 2.00
N ASN A 27 -0.29 -2.87 1.72
CA ASN A 27 0.03 -1.48 2.02
C ASN A 27 0.01 -1.19 3.52
N GLN A 28 -0.71 -2.00 4.29
CA GLN A 28 -0.77 -1.92 5.75
C GLN A 28 0.34 -2.75 6.45
N ALA A 29 1.21 -3.43 5.69
CA ALA A 29 2.33 -4.21 6.22
C ALA A 29 3.54 -3.32 6.53
N HIS A 30 3.64 -2.87 7.78
CA HIS A 30 4.69 -1.96 8.27
C HIS A 30 5.80 -2.63 9.11
N LEU A 31 5.62 -3.86 9.57
CA LEU A 31 6.63 -4.55 10.36
C LEU A 31 7.72 -5.09 9.44
N HIS A 32 8.83 -4.35 9.36
CA HIS A 32 10.00 -4.76 8.61
C HIS A 32 10.94 -5.65 9.43
N GLN A 33 11.26 -6.82 8.89
CA GLN A 33 12.25 -7.75 9.43
C GLN A 33 13.46 -7.80 8.48
N PRO A 34 14.54 -7.05 8.76
CA PRO A 34 15.74 -7.10 7.94
C PRO A 34 16.41 -8.48 8.04
N GLY A 35 17.07 -8.88 6.94
CA GLY A 35 17.97 -10.01 6.95
C GLY A 35 19.16 -9.80 7.90
N VAL A 36 19.71 -10.87 8.47
CA VAL A 36 20.83 -10.79 9.43
C VAL A 36 22.14 -10.52 8.68
N GLU A 37 22.36 -11.22 7.58
CA GLU A 37 23.51 -11.00 6.70
C GLU A 37 23.18 -10.03 5.55
N GLN A 38 24.22 -9.45 4.94
CA GLN A 38 24.09 -8.47 3.84
C GLN A 38 23.25 -8.97 2.64
N PHE A 39 23.15 -10.30 2.45
CA PHE A 39 22.39 -10.93 1.37
C PHE A 39 21.16 -11.70 1.86
N ASP A 40 20.85 -11.61 3.15
CA ASP A 40 19.64 -12.22 3.69
C ASP A 40 18.40 -11.46 3.19
N PRO A 41 17.34 -12.19 2.82
CA PRO A 41 16.09 -11.56 2.43
C PRO A 41 15.53 -10.75 3.61
N SER A 42 14.99 -9.58 3.29
CA SER A 42 14.13 -8.84 4.20
C SER A 42 12.67 -9.25 4.00
N TYR A 43 11.88 -9.13 5.05
CA TYR A 43 10.45 -9.42 5.02
C TYR A 43 9.65 -8.24 5.54
N LEU A 44 8.44 -8.09 5.01
CA LEU A 44 7.36 -7.36 5.66
C LEU A 44 6.42 -8.36 6.31
N ILE A 45 5.93 -8.05 7.50
CA ILE A 45 4.88 -8.82 8.15
C ILE A 45 3.57 -8.03 8.03
N SER A 46 2.53 -8.63 7.44
CA SER A 46 1.20 -7.98 7.39
C SER A 46 0.51 -8.03 8.75
N ARG A 47 -0.56 -7.24 8.90
CA ARG A 47 -1.41 -7.27 10.10
C ARG A 47 -2.04 -8.65 10.33
N LEU A 48 -2.36 -9.37 9.25
CA LEU A 48 -2.81 -10.76 9.28
C LEU A 48 -1.66 -11.79 9.39
N GLY A 49 -0.45 -11.34 9.70
CA GLY A 49 0.71 -12.20 9.91
C GLY A 49 1.29 -12.82 8.64
N ALA A 50 1.00 -12.31 7.43
CA ALA A 50 1.67 -12.75 6.21
C ALA A 50 3.16 -12.38 6.26
N LYS A 51 4.07 -13.34 6.02
CA LYS A 51 5.50 -13.08 5.90
C LYS A 51 5.86 -12.86 4.44
N ILE A 52 6.11 -11.61 4.07
CA ILE A 52 6.12 -11.14 2.69
C ILE A 52 7.55 -10.76 2.27
N ASN A 53 8.12 -11.54 1.35
CA ASN A 53 9.31 -11.14 0.58
C ASN A 53 8.98 -10.94 -0.90
N ARG A 54 8.09 -11.80 -1.42
CA ARG A 54 7.69 -11.88 -2.82
C ARG A 54 6.17 -12.02 -2.88
N VAL A 55 5.54 -11.33 -3.82
CA VAL A 55 4.09 -11.26 -3.96
C VAL A 55 3.65 -11.60 -5.37
N LEU A 56 2.46 -12.17 -5.49
CA LEU A 56 1.74 -12.33 -6.75
C LEU A 56 0.50 -11.44 -6.66
N VAL A 57 0.49 -10.36 -7.42
CA VAL A 57 -0.59 -9.37 -7.43
C VAL A 57 -1.16 -9.23 -8.83
N ALA A 58 -2.45 -8.95 -8.94
CA ALA A 58 -3.08 -8.63 -10.21
C ALA A 58 -3.99 -7.41 -10.06
N GLY A 59 -4.13 -6.63 -11.11
CA GLY A 59 -4.99 -5.45 -11.10
C GLY A 59 -5.10 -4.83 -12.48
N ILE A 60 -5.96 -3.82 -12.61
CA ILE A 60 -6.02 -2.96 -13.79
C ILE A 60 -4.82 -2.01 -13.74
N LEU A 61 -4.10 -1.87 -14.85
CA LEU A 61 -3.04 -0.88 -14.97
C LEU A 61 -3.66 0.51 -15.12
N GLU A 62 -3.57 1.33 -14.07
CA GLU A 62 -4.15 2.67 -14.01
C GLU A 62 -3.12 3.78 -14.24
N ARG A 63 -1.83 3.46 -14.06
CA ARG A 63 -0.74 4.39 -14.38
C ARG A 63 0.49 3.63 -14.83
N LEU A 64 1.17 4.15 -15.85
CA LEU A 64 2.52 3.71 -16.21
C LEU A 64 3.30 4.83 -16.90
N GLU A 65 4.13 5.52 -16.14
CA GLU A 65 4.90 6.67 -16.61
C GLU A 65 6.35 6.29 -16.87
N ARG A 66 6.84 6.61 -18.07
CA ARG A 66 8.25 6.52 -18.41
C ARG A 66 8.99 7.75 -17.89
N ARG A 67 9.98 7.55 -17.03
CA ARG A 67 10.89 8.58 -16.55
C ARG A 67 12.29 8.40 -17.11
N SER A 68 12.96 9.50 -17.39
CA SER A 68 14.35 9.53 -17.84
C SER A 68 15.12 10.49 -16.96
N ASN A 69 16.19 10.01 -16.34
CA ASN A 69 17.13 10.83 -15.56
C ASN A 69 18.58 10.46 -15.91
N ASP A 70 19.56 11.09 -15.25
CA ASP A 70 20.97 10.81 -15.47
C ASP A 70 21.37 9.35 -15.22
N ASN A 71 20.59 8.63 -14.41
CA ASN A 71 20.82 7.21 -14.09
C ASN A 71 20.18 6.26 -15.13
N GLY A 72 19.42 6.78 -16.09
CA GLY A 72 18.78 6.02 -17.16
C GLY A 72 17.26 6.07 -17.12
N ILE A 73 16.65 5.09 -17.78
CA ILE A 73 15.20 5.01 -17.96
C ILE A 73 14.59 4.20 -16.81
N SER A 74 13.50 4.68 -16.23
CA SER A 74 12.70 3.94 -15.25
C SER A 74 11.21 4.08 -15.55
N TYR A 75 10.42 3.17 -15.00
CA TYR A 75 8.96 3.20 -15.15
C TYR A 75 8.31 3.17 -13.78
N ASP A 76 7.40 4.10 -13.55
CA ASP A 76 6.60 4.18 -12.33
C ASP A 76 5.16 3.92 -12.67
N GLY A 77 4.58 2.91 -12.02
CA GLY A 77 3.26 2.45 -12.35
C GLY A 77 2.41 2.13 -11.14
N GLU A 78 1.13 1.96 -11.42
CA GLU A 78 0.11 1.64 -10.44
C GLU A 78 -0.84 0.60 -11.02
N ILE A 79 -1.08 -0.46 -10.25
CA ILE A 79 -2.16 -1.41 -10.52
C ILE A 79 -3.23 -1.27 -9.45
N VAL A 80 -4.49 -1.34 -9.86
CA VAL A 80 -5.66 -1.31 -8.96
C VAL A 80 -6.31 -2.68 -8.95
N ASP A 81 -6.35 -3.28 -7.77
CA ASP A 81 -7.07 -4.52 -7.50
C ASP A 81 -8.40 -4.24 -6.80
N ALA A 82 -9.12 -5.30 -6.46
CA ALA A 82 -10.46 -5.20 -5.88
C ALA A 82 -10.52 -4.54 -4.49
N MET A 83 -9.39 -4.37 -3.80
CA MET A 83 -9.31 -3.75 -2.47
C MET A 83 -8.39 -2.53 -2.44
N GLY A 84 -7.99 -2.00 -3.59
CA GLY A 84 -7.22 -0.76 -3.67
C GLY A 84 -6.07 -0.80 -4.65
N ARG A 85 -4.99 -0.08 -4.33
CA ARG A 85 -3.91 0.26 -5.27
C ARG A 85 -2.55 -0.23 -4.81
N ASN A 86 -1.73 -0.73 -5.73
CA ASN A 86 -0.33 -1.07 -5.50
C ASN A 86 0.56 -0.23 -6.42
N TYR A 87 1.54 0.45 -5.82
CA TYR A 87 2.58 1.16 -6.55
C TYR A 87 3.72 0.21 -6.92
N PHE A 88 4.23 0.30 -8.14
CA PHE A 88 5.40 -0.44 -8.57
C PHE A 88 6.40 0.45 -9.32
N ARG A 89 7.68 0.07 -9.23
CA ARG A 89 8.77 0.75 -9.95
C ARG A 89 9.67 -0.25 -10.65
N ILE A 90 9.88 -0.04 -11.94
CA ILE A 90 10.89 -0.72 -12.75
C ILE A 90 12.09 0.21 -12.85
N ALA A 91 13.17 -0.16 -12.18
CA ALA A 91 14.38 0.66 -12.13
C ALA A 91 15.20 0.58 -13.43
N HIS A 92 16.12 1.53 -13.63
CA HIS A 92 17.05 1.56 -14.76
C HIS A 92 17.97 0.34 -14.85
N PHE A 93 18.27 -0.29 -13.71
CA PHE A 93 19.07 -1.51 -13.64
C PHE A 93 18.25 -2.80 -13.84
N GLN A 94 17.00 -2.70 -14.33
CA GLN A 94 16.15 -3.84 -14.71
C GLN A 94 15.87 -3.87 -16.22
N PRO A 95 16.90 -3.88 -17.08
CA PRO A 95 16.71 -3.81 -18.54
C PRO A 95 15.87 -4.97 -19.07
N GLU A 96 15.84 -6.11 -18.38
CA GLU A 96 15.02 -7.28 -18.73
C GLU A 96 13.51 -7.01 -18.72
N LEU A 97 13.06 -5.93 -18.06
CA LEU A 97 11.66 -5.52 -18.02
C LEU A 97 11.35 -4.31 -18.90
N HIS A 98 12.36 -3.62 -19.46
CA HIS A 98 12.15 -2.35 -20.16
C HIS A 98 11.36 -2.52 -21.45
N ASP A 99 11.68 -3.53 -22.28
CA ASP A 99 10.93 -3.81 -23.50
C ASP A 99 9.44 -4.07 -23.21
N ARG A 100 9.15 -4.78 -22.11
CA ARG A 100 7.77 -5.04 -21.67
C ARG A 100 7.11 -3.76 -21.16
N ALA A 101 7.83 -2.95 -20.38
CA ALA A 101 7.31 -1.69 -19.87
C ALA A 101 6.99 -0.71 -21.01
N GLU A 102 7.85 -0.58 -22.02
CA GLU A 102 7.61 0.27 -23.19
C GLU A 102 6.37 -0.18 -23.96
N GLN A 103 6.21 -1.48 -24.21
CA GLN A 103 5.02 -2.02 -24.87
C GLN A 103 3.73 -1.74 -24.07
N LEU A 104 3.79 -1.85 -22.74
CA LEU A 104 2.66 -1.54 -21.87
C LEU A 104 2.35 -0.05 -21.86
N THR A 105 3.37 0.81 -21.82
CA THR A 105 3.20 2.27 -21.85
C THR A 105 2.48 2.70 -23.13
N LEU A 106 2.91 2.21 -24.30
CA LEU A 106 2.27 2.55 -25.58
C LEU A 106 0.78 2.15 -25.59
N ARG A 107 0.46 0.93 -25.17
CA ARG A 107 -0.92 0.43 -25.11
C ARG A 107 -1.78 1.23 -24.12
N PHE A 108 -1.20 1.60 -22.98
CA PHE A 108 -1.85 2.43 -21.97
C PHE A 108 -2.15 3.84 -22.51
N GLU A 109 -1.18 4.47 -23.19
CA GLU A 109 -1.35 5.78 -23.84
C GLU A 109 -2.40 5.76 -24.97
N GLU A 110 -2.59 4.62 -25.62
CA GLU A 110 -3.67 4.38 -26.60
C GLU A 110 -5.06 4.18 -25.95
N GLY A 111 -5.14 4.15 -24.62
CA GLY A 111 -6.38 4.00 -23.86
C GLY A 111 -6.83 2.55 -23.66
N GLU A 112 -5.93 1.57 -23.83
CA GLU A 112 -6.26 0.17 -23.59
C GLU A 112 -6.35 -0.15 -22.09
N THR A 113 -7.51 -0.63 -21.64
CA THR A 113 -7.67 -1.20 -20.30
C THR A 113 -7.00 -2.59 -20.24
N MET A 114 -5.98 -2.72 -19.39
CA MET A 114 -5.20 -3.96 -19.27
C MET A 114 -5.22 -4.49 -17.84
N PHE A 115 -5.58 -5.77 -17.69
CA PHE A 115 -5.28 -6.51 -16.47
C PHE A 115 -3.83 -6.97 -16.49
N VAL A 116 -3.08 -6.63 -15.46
CA VAL A 116 -1.67 -7.00 -15.31
C VAL A 116 -1.52 -7.92 -14.11
N LEU A 117 -0.94 -9.10 -14.33
CA LEU A 117 -0.44 -9.99 -13.27
C LEU A 117 1.05 -9.74 -13.10
N MET A 118 1.50 -9.63 -11.86
CA MET A 118 2.87 -9.29 -11.52
C MET A 118 3.39 -10.19 -10.40
N ILE A 119 4.57 -10.74 -10.61
CA ILE A 119 5.40 -11.25 -9.52
C ILE A 119 6.38 -10.14 -9.14
N ALA A 120 6.38 -9.75 -7.87
CA ALA A 120 7.20 -8.64 -7.39
C ALA A 120 7.86 -8.94 -6.06
N LYS A 121 8.98 -8.28 -5.78
CA LYS A 121 9.56 -8.19 -4.44
C LYS A 121 8.92 -7.07 -3.67
N ALA A 122 8.60 -7.34 -2.41
CA ALA A 122 8.13 -6.33 -1.48
C ALA A 122 9.26 -5.36 -1.13
N ARG A 123 8.96 -4.07 -1.19
CA ARG A 123 9.83 -2.99 -0.73
C ARG A 123 9.02 -2.09 0.20
N HIS A 124 9.68 -1.61 1.24
CA HIS A 124 9.20 -0.50 2.04
C HIS A 124 10.24 0.61 1.94
N TYR A 125 9.79 1.85 2.04
CA TYR A 125 10.65 3.01 2.19
C TYR A 125 9.99 3.97 3.17
N ALA A 126 10.83 4.61 3.99
CA ALA A 126 10.39 5.75 4.79
C ALA A 126 10.56 7.00 3.94
N ASN A 127 9.54 7.84 3.88
CA ASN A 127 9.68 9.19 3.35
C ASN A 127 10.64 9.97 4.28
N PRO A 128 11.74 10.55 3.75
CA PRO A 128 12.73 11.25 4.56
C PRO A 128 12.20 12.49 5.29
N GLU A 129 11.10 13.08 4.79
CA GLU A 129 10.55 14.34 5.30
C GLU A 129 9.66 14.12 6.52
N ASP A 130 8.67 13.24 6.40
CA ASP A 130 7.66 12.97 7.45
C ASP A 130 7.89 11.63 8.21
N GLY A 131 8.84 10.81 7.75
CA GLY A 131 9.09 9.47 8.28
C GLY A 131 8.01 8.43 7.95
N ALA A 132 7.01 8.78 7.14
CA ALA A 132 5.90 7.90 6.78
C ALA A 132 6.40 6.70 5.98
N ILE A 133 5.92 5.51 6.33
CA ILE A 133 6.32 4.26 5.69
C ILE A 133 5.37 3.93 4.56
N TYR A 134 5.93 3.79 3.36
CA TYR A 134 5.20 3.39 2.16
C TYR A 134 5.73 2.08 1.62
N ASN A 135 4.81 1.28 1.09
CA ASN A 135 5.14 0.03 0.43
C ASN A 135 5.12 0.22 -1.10
N SER A 136 6.07 -0.42 -1.77
CA SER A 136 6.16 -0.43 -3.22
C SER A 136 6.60 -1.81 -3.71
N LEU A 137 6.19 -2.14 -4.91
CA LEU A 137 6.53 -3.38 -5.57
C LEU A 137 7.72 -3.16 -6.50
N ARG A 138 8.73 -4.02 -6.39
CA ARG A 138 9.78 -4.15 -7.41
C ARG A 138 9.42 -5.34 -8.30
N PRO A 139 8.91 -5.13 -9.52
CA PRO A 139 8.54 -6.24 -10.39
C PRO A 139 9.74 -7.14 -10.70
N GLU A 140 9.50 -8.43 -10.77
CA GLU A 140 10.42 -9.44 -11.32
C GLU A 140 9.91 -9.97 -12.67
N GLU A 141 8.59 -10.04 -12.83
CA GLU A 141 7.92 -10.48 -14.05
C GLU A 141 6.52 -9.87 -14.10
N MET A 142 6.04 -9.56 -15.31
CA MET A 142 4.71 -8.98 -15.55
C MET A 142 4.09 -9.58 -16.81
N ALA A 143 2.79 -9.82 -16.79
CA ALA A 143 2.04 -10.29 -17.94
C ALA A 143 0.68 -9.58 -18.03
N VAL A 144 0.28 -9.19 -19.24
CA VAL A 144 -1.13 -8.85 -19.50
C VAL A 144 -1.91 -10.15 -19.50
N ILE A 145 -2.98 -10.18 -18.71
CA ILE A 145 -3.86 -11.32 -18.57
C ILE A 145 -5.27 -10.96 -19.04
N ASP A 146 -6.05 -11.98 -19.35
CA ASP A 146 -7.48 -11.81 -19.58
C ASP A 146 -8.24 -11.73 -18.26
N ARG A 147 -9.51 -11.36 -18.37
CA ARG A 147 -10.40 -11.22 -17.22
C ARG A 147 -10.59 -12.52 -16.45
N SER A 148 -10.64 -13.67 -17.12
CA SER A 148 -10.85 -14.96 -16.46
C SER A 148 -9.70 -15.28 -15.51
N ARG A 149 -8.46 -15.05 -15.93
CA ARG A 149 -7.27 -15.18 -15.07
C ARG A 149 -7.24 -14.17 -13.92
N TYR A 150 -7.74 -12.96 -14.15
CA TYR A 150 -7.84 -11.96 -13.08
C TYR A 150 -8.83 -12.42 -12.01
N VAL A 151 -10.00 -12.93 -12.42
CA VAL A 151 -11.00 -13.52 -11.50
C VAL A 151 -10.42 -14.70 -10.73
N GLU A 152 -9.68 -15.60 -11.40
CA GLU A 152 -8.97 -16.70 -10.73
C GLU A 152 -8.01 -16.17 -9.65
N TRP A 153 -7.24 -15.11 -9.95
CA TRP A 153 -6.37 -14.49 -8.96
C TRP A 153 -7.16 -13.88 -7.78
N VAL A 154 -8.30 -13.21 -8.03
CA VAL A 154 -9.15 -12.66 -6.97
C VAL A 154 -9.66 -13.76 -6.05
N LEU A 155 -10.12 -14.89 -6.59
CA LEU A 155 -10.58 -16.03 -5.81
C LEU A 155 -9.45 -16.60 -4.92
N GLU A 156 -8.25 -16.78 -5.49
CA GLU A 156 -7.10 -17.28 -4.74
C GLU A 156 -6.60 -16.29 -3.68
N ALA A 157 -6.65 -14.98 -3.96
CA ALA A 157 -6.29 -13.94 -3.00
C ALA A 157 -7.32 -13.86 -1.86
N ALA A 158 -8.61 -13.96 -2.18
CA ALA A 158 -9.70 -13.99 -1.20
C ALA A 158 -9.57 -15.20 -0.26
N ASP A 159 -9.41 -16.41 -0.79
CA ASP A 159 -9.20 -17.62 0.00
C ASP A 159 -7.99 -17.48 0.93
N ALA A 160 -6.87 -16.96 0.40
CA ALA A 160 -5.67 -16.75 1.18
C ALA A 160 -5.85 -15.71 2.29
N THR A 161 -6.54 -14.59 2.04
CA THR A 161 -6.82 -13.56 3.04
C THR A 161 -7.78 -14.07 4.11
N LEU A 162 -8.87 -14.75 3.73
CA LEU A 162 -9.83 -15.35 4.67
C LEU A 162 -9.17 -16.41 5.56
N SER A 163 -8.29 -17.26 5.00
CA SER A 163 -7.54 -18.24 5.79
C SER A 163 -6.66 -17.56 6.84
N ARG A 164 -6.04 -16.42 6.53
CA ARG A 164 -5.24 -15.66 7.52
C ARG A 164 -6.13 -14.96 8.55
N MET A 165 -7.30 -14.45 8.16
CA MET A 165 -8.28 -13.87 9.09
C MET A 165 -8.77 -14.91 10.11
N ASP A 166 -9.06 -16.13 9.65
CA ASP A 166 -9.45 -17.24 10.52
C ASP A 166 -8.32 -17.61 11.50
N GLU A 167 -7.07 -17.68 11.03
CA GLU A 167 -5.89 -17.92 11.89
C GLU A 167 -5.73 -16.83 12.96
N VAL A 168 -5.86 -15.55 12.58
CA VAL A 168 -5.81 -14.43 13.52
C VAL A 168 -6.93 -14.56 14.55
N THR A 169 -8.15 -14.85 14.12
CA THR A 169 -9.32 -14.99 14.98
C THR A 169 -9.14 -16.12 15.98
N ARG A 170 -8.68 -17.29 15.52
CA ARG A 170 -8.34 -18.41 16.42
C ARG A 170 -7.24 -18.06 17.40
N ALA A 171 -6.23 -17.31 16.96
CA ALA A 171 -5.11 -16.90 17.80
C ALA A 171 -5.45 -15.85 18.87
N LYS A 172 -6.59 -15.14 18.76
CA LYS A 172 -7.01 -14.11 19.75
C LYS A 172 -7.13 -14.70 21.16
N ASP A 173 -7.66 -15.92 21.28
CA ASP A 173 -7.91 -16.59 22.56
C ASP A 173 -6.76 -17.51 23.03
N LEU A 174 -5.64 -17.52 22.30
CA LEU A 174 -4.47 -18.37 22.60
C LEU A 174 -3.34 -17.58 23.25
N ASP A 175 -2.62 -18.25 24.16
CA ASP A 175 -1.42 -17.71 24.78
C ASP A 175 -0.37 -17.29 23.73
N ALA A 176 0.44 -16.27 24.08
CA ALA A 176 1.54 -15.79 23.25
C ALA A 176 2.79 -16.65 23.26
N THR A 177 2.59 -17.94 22.97
CA THR A 177 3.66 -18.91 22.85
C THR A 177 3.52 -19.72 21.57
N PRO A 178 4.64 -20.13 20.95
CA PRO A 178 4.59 -20.99 19.77
C PRO A 178 3.82 -22.30 20.01
N GLN A 179 3.93 -22.87 21.21
CA GLN A 179 3.27 -24.13 21.56
C GLN A 179 1.74 -23.97 21.58
N ALA A 180 1.22 -22.94 22.25
CA ALA A 180 -0.22 -22.67 22.29
C ALA A 180 -0.80 -22.42 20.90
N MET A 181 -0.06 -21.71 20.02
CA MET A 181 -0.48 -21.48 18.63
C MET A 181 -0.61 -22.77 17.83
N VAL A 182 0.37 -23.67 17.94
CA VAL A 182 0.31 -24.99 17.28
C VAL A 182 -0.84 -25.83 17.84
N ASP A 183 -1.00 -25.86 19.16
CA ASP A 183 -2.07 -26.62 19.81
C ASP A 183 -3.48 -26.07 19.46
N GLY A 184 -3.59 -24.77 19.20
CA GLY A 184 -4.79 -24.12 18.66
C GLY A 184 -5.00 -24.27 17.15
N GLY A 185 -4.15 -25.05 16.47
CA GLY A 185 -4.30 -25.40 15.06
C GLY A 185 -3.76 -24.35 14.07
N ILE A 186 -2.91 -23.43 14.51
CA ILE A 186 -2.21 -22.51 13.60
C ILE A 186 -1.10 -23.28 12.88
N PRO A 187 -1.00 -23.23 11.54
CA PRO A 187 0.05 -23.92 10.80
C PRO A 187 1.45 -23.47 11.26
N MET A 188 2.38 -24.40 11.42
CA MET A 188 3.71 -24.12 11.99
C MET A 188 4.47 -22.98 11.30
N HIS A 189 4.33 -22.83 9.98
CA HIS A 189 4.97 -21.76 9.20
C HIS A 189 4.35 -20.37 9.41
N ARG A 190 3.14 -20.32 10.01
CA ARG A 190 2.37 -19.10 10.32
C ARG A 190 2.56 -18.64 11.76
N VAL A 191 2.97 -19.54 12.66
CA VAL A 191 3.11 -19.27 14.11
C VAL A 191 4.00 -18.05 14.40
N GLN A 192 5.25 -18.05 13.91
CA GLN A 192 6.16 -16.94 14.22
C GLN A 192 5.70 -15.61 13.58
N PRO A 193 5.37 -15.56 12.27
CA PRO A 193 4.83 -14.33 11.68
C PRO A 193 3.57 -13.78 12.36
N LEU A 194 2.68 -14.66 12.82
CA LEU A 194 1.46 -14.25 13.53
C LEU A 194 1.76 -13.72 14.94
N LEU A 195 2.70 -14.34 15.66
CA LEU A 195 3.19 -13.81 16.94
C LEU A 195 3.87 -12.45 16.77
N ASP A 196 4.69 -12.30 15.73
CA ASP A 196 5.37 -11.05 15.40
C ASP A 196 4.35 -9.94 15.06
N ALA A 197 3.36 -10.25 14.22
CA ALA A 197 2.26 -9.34 13.89
C ALA A 197 1.48 -8.95 15.14
N ARG A 198 1.10 -9.90 15.99
CA ARG A 198 0.35 -9.61 17.21
C ARG A 198 1.17 -8.77 18.19
N GLY A 199 2.48 -8.96 18.27
CA GLY A 199 3.35 -8.15 19.12
C GLY A 199 3.51 -6.71 18.63
N PHE A 200 3.42 -6.49 17.31
CA PHE A 200 3.64 -5.18 16.69
C PHE A 200 2.35 -4.37 16.48
N TYR A 201 1.25 -5.03 16.08
CA TYR A 201 -0.04 -4.42 15.75
C TYR A 201 -1.09 -4.55 16.86
N ALA A 202 -0.71 -4.97 18.07
CA ALA A 202 -1.61 -5.41 19.16
C ALA A 202 -2.78 -4.46 19.45
N ASP A 203 -2.54 -3.16 19.29
CA ASP A 203 -3.51 -2.13 19.61
C ASP A 203 -4.52 -1.97 18.46
N HIS A 204 -5.80 -2.20 18.77
CA HIS A 204 -6.95 -1.92 17.89
C HIS A 204 -6.99 -2.67 16.54
N PHE A 205 -6.28 -3.80 16.40
CA PHE A 205 -6.39 -4.61 15.19
C PHE A 205 -7.66 -5.45 15.15
N ASP A 206 -8.53 -5.15 14.18
CA ASP A 206 -9.68 -5.98 13.86
C ASP A 206 -9.55 -6.60 12.46
N ALA A 207 -9.36 -7.91 12.41
CA ALA A 207 -9.28 -8.66 11.17
C ALA A 207 -10.58 -8.63 10.35
N GLU A 208 -11.74 -8.43 11.00
CA GLU A 208 -13.05 -8.38 10.31
C GLU A 208 -13.14 -7.21 9.31
N SER A 209 -12.31 -6.16 9.48
CA SER A 209 -12.23 -5.04 8.54
C SER A 209 -11.91 -5.47 7.11
N TYR A 210 -11.11 -6.54 6.92
CA TYR A 210 -10.81 -7.10 5.60
C TYR A 210 -11.99 -7.89 5.01
N GLY A 211 -12.92 -8.38 5.85
CA GLY A 211 -14.02 -9.25 5.41
C GLY A 211 -14.97 -8.56 4.44
N LEU A 212 -15.27 -7.28 4.67
CA LEU A 212 -16.09 -6.47 3.75
C LEU A 212 -15.39 -6.30 2.40
N GLY A 213 -14.09 -5.99 2.41
CA GLY A 213 -13.29 -5.89 1.19
C GLY A 213 -13.27 -7.21 0.41
N VAL A 214 -13.18 -8.36 1.11
CA VAL A 214 -13.18 -9.68 0.45
C VAL A 214 -14.52 -9.93 -0.22
N LEU A 215 -15.61 -9.63 0.50
CA LEU A 215 -16.96 -9.80 -0.03
C LEU A 215 -17.17 -8.93 -1.29
N GLN A 216 -16.77 -7.66 -1.23
CA GLN A 216 -16.86 -6.74 -2.37
C GLN A 216 -16.00 -7.21 -3.55
N ALA A 217 -14.81 -7.73 -3.28
CA ALA A 217 -13.93 -8.27 -4.32
C ALA A 217 -14.53 -9.48 -5.02
N LEU A 218 -15.15 -10.39 -4.27
CA LEU A 218 -15.83 -11.57 -4.81
C LEU A 218 -17.08 -11.18 -5.62
N ASP A 219 -17.88 -10.24 -5.14
CA ASP A 219 -19.05 -9.73 -5.85
C ASP A 219 -18.65 -9.07 -7.18
N ALA A 220 -17.61 -8.23 -7.18
CA ALA A 220 -17.09 -7.60 -8.40
C ALA A 220 -16.55 -8.64 -9.42
N ALA A 221 -15.92 -9.71 -8.92
CA ALA A 221 -15.44 -10.81 -9.75
C ALA A 221 -16.59 -11.60 -10.40
N GLU A 222 -17.67 -11.86 -9.65
CA GLU A 222 -18.89 -12.54 -10.14
C GLU A 222 -19.67 -11.66 -11.14
N ALA A 223 -19.88 -10.39 -10.80
CA ALA A 223 -20.81 -9.50 -11.49
C ALA A 223 -20.46 -9.20 -12.94
N GLY A 224 -19.19 -9.24 -13.33
CA GLY A 224 -18.86 -8.59 -14.61
C GLY A 224 -17.55 -7.85 -14.66
N ALA A 225 -16.86 -7.64 -13.53
CA ALA A 225 -15.74 -6.73 -13.48
C ALA A 225 -16.03 -5.41 -14.22
N GLN A 226 -17.12 -4.73 -13.83
CA GLN A 226 -17.06 -3.27 -13.79
C GLN A 226 -16.26 -2.94 -12.52
N PHE A 227 -14.94 -3.08 -12.60
CA PHE A 227 -14.08 -2.41 -11.63
C PHE A 227 -14.04 -0.96 -12.09
N GLU A 228 -15.08 -0.22 -11.73
CA GLU A 228 -14.86 1.19 -11.40
C GLU A 228 -13.93 1.13 -10.20
N GLY A 229 -12.62 1.25 -10.46
CA GLY A 229 -11.63 1.26 -9.39
C GLY A 229 -12.13 2.23 -8.34
N SER A 230 -12.30 1.76 -7.10
CA SER A 230 -12.82 2.51 -5.95
C SER A 230 -12.64 4.00 -6.22
N GLU A 231 -13.73 4.66 -6.62
CA GLU A 231 -13.70 5.98 -7.25
C GLU A 231 -12.60 6.82 -6.61
N SER A 232 -11.48 6.98 -7.33
CA SER A 232 -10.83 8.28 -7.30
C SER A 232 -11.95 9.22 -7.73
N SER A 233 -12.32 10.12 -6.83
CA SER A 233 -13.42 11.07 -6.94
C SER A 233 -13.20 12.07 -8.09
N ALA A 234 -13.12 11.57 -9.32
CA ALA A 234 -12.98 12.36 -10.53
C ALA A 234 -14.36 12.80 -11.05
N ASP A 235 -15.43 12.04 -10.73
CA ASP A 235 -16.82 12.40 -11.07
C ASP A 235 -17.72 12.65 -9.84
N ALA A 236 -17.21 12.44 -8.63
CA ALA A 236 -17.93 12.85 -7.44
C ALA A 236 -17.84 14.38 -7.33
N VAL A 237 -18.97 15.06 -7.43
CA VAL A 237 -19.07 16.51 -7.22
C VAL A 237 -19.23 16.75 -5.73
N SER A 238 -18.41 17.63 -5.13
CA SER A 238 -18.66 18.07 -3.76
C SER A 238 -20.09 18.59 -3.62
N THR A 239 -20.81 18.07 -2.65
CA THR A 239 -22.13 18.58 -2.27
C THR A 239 -22.03 19.90 -1.49
N ILE A 240 -20.83 20.21 -1.00
CA ILE A 240 -20.46 21.49 -0.37
C ILE A 240 -19.96 22.46 -1.44
N ASP A 241 -20.41 23.71 -1.37
CA ASP A 241 -19.89 24.75 -2.25
C ASP A 241 -18.45 25.16 -1.86
N GLN A 242 -17.71 25.72 -2.82
CA GLN A 242 -16.31 26.12 -2.65
C GLN A 242 -16.08 27.13 -1.50
N ALA A 243 -17.03 28.04 -1.24
CA ALA A 243 -16.89 29.03 -0.17
C ALA A 243 -17.11 28.41 1.23
N SER A 244 -18.05 27.47 1.32
CA SER A 244 -18.33 26.68 2.50
C SER A 244 -17.18 25.71 2.81
N LEU A 245 -16.60 25.07 1.80
CA LEU A 245 -15.43 24.20 1.92
C LEU A 245 -14.22 24.97 2.44
N ARG A 246 -13.91 26.12 1.83
CA ARG A 246 -12.86 27.03 2.29
C ARG A 246 -13.05 27.44 3.75
N SER A 247 -14.26 27.82 4.12
CA SER A 247 -14.58 28.25 5.49
C SER A 247 -14.42 27.10 6.49
N LEU A 248 -14.80 25.88 6.09
CA LEU A 248 -14.68 24.68 6.91
C LEU A 248 -13.22 24.29 7.15
N LEU A 249 -12.37 24.34 6.11
CA LEU A 249 -10.93 24.06 6.24
C LEU A 249 -10.26 25.04 7.20
N ILE A 250 -10.46 26.35 7.00
CA ILE A 250 -9.90 27.39 7.88
C ILE A 250 -10.41 27.22 9.32
N LYS A 251 -11.69 26.93 9.50
CA LYS A 251 -12.27 26.72 10.83
C LYS A 251 -11.68 25.48 11.50
N THR A 252 -11.56 24.37 10.78
CA THR A 252 -11.02 23.12 11.32
C THR A 252 -9.57 23.30 11.75
N ILE A 253 -8.77 24.01 10.95
CA ILE A 253 -7.39 24.35 11.30
C ILE A 253 -7.37 25.22 12.57
N LYS A 254 -8.16 26.30 12.64
CA LYS A 254 -8.19 27.19 13.82
C LYS A 254 -8.69 26.51 15.09
N ASP A 255 -9.68 25.64 14.98
CA ASP A 255 -10.31 24.98 16.14
C ASP A 255 -9.44 23.83 16.67
N ARG A 256 -8.66 23.17 15.81
CA ARG A 256 -7.85 21.99 16.17
C ARG A 256 -6.36 22.29 16.34
N ASP A 257 -5.86 23.42 15.86
CA ASP A 257 -4.47 23.82 16.07
C ASP A 257 -4.24 24.24 17.54
N THR A 258 -3.69 23.33 18.34
CA THR A 258 -3.29 23.58 19.73
C THR A 258 -1.85 24.10 19.85
N GLY A 259 -1.25 24.60 18.76
CA GLY A 259 0.14 25.06 18.66
C GLY A 259 1.08 24.08 17.95
N SER A 260 0.59 22.86 17.68
CA SER A 260 1.30 21.84 16.92
C SER A 260 0.87 21.78 15.46
N GLY A 261 -0.22 22.45 15.06
CA GLY A 261 -0.87 22.32 13.76
C GLY A 261 -1.79 21.11 13.65
N VAL A 262 -2.40 20.95 12.48
CA VAL A 262 -3.45 19.96 12.21
C VAL A 262 -3.03 19.03 11.09
N GLU A 263 -3.13 17.72 11.33
CA GLU A 263 -2.76 16.72 10.32
C GLU A 263 -3.71 16.75 9.11
N TYR A 264 -3.16 16.44 7.94
CA TYR A 264 -3.94 16.31 6.70
C TYR A 264 -5.18 15.40 6.85
N ASN A 265 -5.00 14.23 7.46
CA ASN A 265 -6.07 13.24 7.62
C ASN A 265 -7.25 13.79 8.44
N ASP A 266 -6.99 14.69 9.40
CA ASP A 266 -8.03 15.33 10.20
C ASP A 266 -8.85 16.33 9.38
N LEU A 267 -8.19 17.08 8.49
CA LEU A 267 -8.84 18.01 7.57
C LEU A 267 -9.68 17.27 6.54
N VAL A 268 -9.12 16.21 5.94
CA VAL A 268 -9.81 15.34 4.99
C VAL A 268 -11.03 14.70 5.65
N THR A 269 -10.90 14.20 6.88
CA THR A 269 -12.01 13.60 7.63
C THR A 269 -13.12 14.61 7.88
N ALA A 270 -12.79 15.83 8.32
CA ALA A 270 -13.77 16.88 8.55
C ALA A 270 -14.49 17.34 7.27
N CYS A 271 -13.75 17.43 6.15
CA CYS A 271 -14.31 17.86 4.87
C CYS A 271 -15.16 16.77 4.21
N ARG A 272 -14.73 15.50 4.29
CA ARG A 272 -15.55 14.37 3.82
C ARG A 272 -16.85 14.22 4.61
N GLN A 273 -16.84 14.47 5.92
CA GLN A 273 -18.07 14.51 6.74
C GLN A 273 -19.04 15.62 6.31
N ALA A 274 -18.52 16.69 5.71
CA ALA A 274 -19.32 17.78 5.13
C ALA A 274 -19.66 17.57 3.66
N GLY A 275 -19.33 16.40 3.08
CA GLY A 275 -19.66 16.05 1.70
C GLY A 275 -18.75 16.67 0.66
N ALA A 276 -17.51 16.99 1.03
CA ALA A 276 -16.44 17.34 0.10
C ALA A 276 -15.75 16.08 -0.45
N VAL A 277 -15.36 16.14 -1.71
CA VAL A 277 -14.57 15.08 -2.36
C VAL A 277 -13.08 15.37 -2.27
N GLN A 278 -12.25 14.34 -2.44
CA GLN A 278 -10.81 14.47 -2.21
C GLN A 278 -10.16 15.50 -3.13
N GLY A 279 -10.51 15.49 -4.43
CA GLY A 279 -9.95 16.43 -5.41
C GLY A 279 -10.22 17.90 -5.05
N ASP A 280 -11.45 18.23 -4.65
CA ASP A 280 -11.82 19.60 -4.26
C ASP A 280 -11.15 20.05 -2.95
N ILE A 281 -10.91 19.11 -2.03
CA ILE A 281 -10.14 19.40 -0.81
C ILE A 281 -8.71 19.76 -1.19
N ASP A 282 -8.07 18.96 -2.05
CA ASP A 282 -6.67 19.16 -2.44
C ASP A 282 -6.48 20.46 -3.22
N GLU A 283 -7.38 20.76 -4.17
CA GLU A 283 -7.38 22.02 -4.92
C GLU A 283 -7.56 23.24 -4.00
N MET A 284 -8.48 23.16 -3.03
CA MET A 284 -8.72 24.26 -2.09
C MET A 284 -7.55 24.44 -1.11
N MET A 285 -6.89 23.36 -0.70
CA MET A 285 -5.71 23.42 0.16
C MET A 285 -4.53 24.08 -0.58
N GLU A 286 -4.28 23.69 -1.83
CA GLU A 286 -3.26 24.32 -2.69
C GLU A 286 -3.57 25.82 -2.92
N ALA A 287 -4.83 26.19 -3.13
CA ALA A 287 -5.24 27.59 -3.24
C ALA A 287 -5.00 28.39 -1.95
N LEU A 288 -5.32 27.83 -0.78
CA LEU A 288 -5.12 28.47 0.52
C LEU A 288 -3.63 28.66 0.85
N GLU A 289 -2.77 27.73 0.44
CA GLU A 289 -1.32 27.86 0.56
C GLU A 289 -0.76 28.92 -0.38
N GLY A 290 -1.18 28.91 -1.65
CA GLY A 290 -0.78 29.91 -2.65
C GLY A 290 -1.21 31.34 -2.27
N GLU A 291 -2.32 31.48 -1.54
CA GLU A 291 -2.77 32.75 -0.96
C GLU A 291 -2.09 33.12 0.37
N GLY A 292 -1.29 32.22 0.96
CA GLY A 292 -0.62 32.41 2.24
C GLY A 292 -1.58 32.42 3.45
N VAL A 293 -2.77 31.82 3.32
CA VAL A 293 -3.78 31.73 4.39
C VAL A 293 -3.47 30.58 5.35
N ILE A 294 -2.91 29.50 4.82
CA ILE A 294 -2.42 28.36 5.58
C ILE A 294 -0.96 28.10 5.23
N PHE A 295 -0.26 27.42 6.12
CA PHE A 295 1.12 27.02 5.93
C PHE A 295 1.28 25.54 6.30
N GLU A 296 1.97 24.78 5.45
CA GLU A 296 2.23 23.36 5.62
C GLU A 296 3.74 23.10 5.76
N PRO A 297 4.25 22.99 7.00
CA PRO A 297 5.52 22.33 7.26
C PRO A 297 5.26 20.84 7.54
N ASP A 298 5.82 19.98 6.71
CA ASP A 298 5.92 18.54 6.97
C ASP A 298 4.57 17.81 7.17
N GLY A 299 3.54 18.08 6.34
CA GLY A 299 2.23 17.41 6.41
C GLY A 299 1.28 17.94 7.50
N ILE A 300 1.65 19.04 8.16
CA ILE A 300 0.92 19.61 9.28
C ILE A 300 0.46 21.02 8.92
N PHE A 301 -0.84 21.27 8.84
CA PHE A 301 -1.38 22.55 8.42
C PHE A 301 -1.63 23.49 9.59
N ARG A 302 -1.25 24.76 9.40
CA ARG A 302 -1.47 25.84 10.38
C ARG A 302 -2.11 27.05 9.72
N TYR A 303 -2.91 27.78 10.48
CA TYR A 303 -3.45 29.04 10.01
C TYR A 303 -2.38 30.14 10.10
N ALA A 304 -2.14 30.86 9.01
CA ALA A 304 -1.19 31.96 8.99
C ALA A 304 -1.72 33.12 9.84
N LEU A 305 -1.24 33.22 11.08
CA LEU A 305 -1.57 34.35 11.98
C LEU A 305 -0.65 35.57 11.75
N VAL A 306 0.49 35.42 11.05
CA VAL A 306 1.48 36.49 10.84
C VAL A 306 2.18 36.32 9.47
N ASP A 307 2.34 37.47 8.79
CA ASP A 307 2.99 37.71 7.49
C ASP A 307 4.36 37.01 7.34
N PRO A 308 4.63 36.28 6.24
CA PRO A 308 5.90 35.60 5.98
C PRO A 308 7.14 36.51 5.95
N ASP A 309 6.98 37.83 5.79
CA ASP A 309 8.10 38.79 5.69
C ASP A 309 8.49 39.46 7.02
N ALA A 310 7.96 39.02 8.16
CA ALA A 310 8.19 39.70 9.45
C ALA A 310 9.56 39.41 10.12
N ALA A 311 10.49 38.72 9.46
CA ALA A 311 11.85 38.50 9.97
C ALA A 311 12.92 38.80 8.92
N ALA A 312 13.00 40.08 8.53
CA ALA A 312 14.22 40.74 8.05
C ALA A 312 14.80 41.64 9.15
#